data_AF-A0A2V7NIP0-F1
#
_entry.id   AF-A0A2V7NIP0-F1
#
_cell.length_a   1.000
_cell.length_b   1.000
_cell.length_c   1.000
_cell.angle_alpha   90.00
_cell.angle_beta   90.00
_cell.angle_gamma   90.00
#
_symmetry.space_group_name_H-M   'P 1'
#
loop_
_entity.id
_entity.type
_entity.pdbx_description
1 polymer ?
#
loop_
_entity_poly.entity_id
_entity_poly.type
_entity_poly.pdbx_seq_one_letter_code
_entity_poly.pdbx_strand_id
1 'polypeptide(L)'
;MVAKRLWLVGVSSLLAACQRGDGTGTTLPPCTGGTALSLAVGAYQAIDPTLNSGCTVFPASASPTEYLLVSQAASGIPNDTQSFKLQGSALAPSAIAPQFAAPPASPAELSPADQFHLFLRQAERSRAYPVPPRQPRAAIQASLQGPILPSDSGKNRTFKVCGNLTCGSDSLRTVRATLMKLGQHIALYQDSAAPQPSLSQTDLDTLRAVFDTRLYEIDTTAFGRESDIDANGVVIVLMTNKVNQLVTSAQCMPPGGFVAGYFFGADIDPFYASQYNNGEIFYSIVPDPNGTLSCAHSVAGVKRLVPVT
;
A
#
# COMPACT_ATOMS: atom_id res chain seq x y z
N MET A 1 61.91 -8.31 29.45
CA MET A 1 60.78 -7.46 28.98
C MET A 1 59.50 -8.25 29.13
N VAL A 2 58.57 -7.72 29.93
CA VAL A 2 57.34 -8.37 30.40
C VAL A 2 56.32 -8.43 29.26
N ALA A 3 55.87 -9.62 28.89
CA ALA A 3 54.80 -9.81 27.92
C ALA A 3 53.44 -9.49 28.58
N LYS A 4 52.85 -8.36 28.18
CA LYS A 4 51.50 -7.93 28.58
C LYS A 4 50.45 -8.87 28.00
N ARG A 5 49.68 -9.53 28.88
CA ARG A 5 48.44 -10.23 28.54
C ARG A 5 47.38 -9.21 28.12
N LEU A 6 46.96 -9.23 26.86
CA LEU A 6 45.74 -8.52 26.42
C LEU A 6 44.51 -9.27 26.94
N TRP A 7 43.71 -8.58 27.75
CA TRP A 7 42.37 -9.01 28.10
C TRP A 7 41.44 -8.65 26.94
N LEU A 8 40.87 -9.66 26.28
CA LEU A 8 39.74 -9.49 25.37
C LEU A 8 38.48 -9.25 26.21
N VAL A 9 38.05 -8.00 26.28
CA VAL A 9 36.72 -7.63 26.77
C VAL A 9 35.72 -8.10 25.72
N GLY A 10 34.99 -9.16 26.05
CA GLY A 10 33.86 -9.63 25.24
C GLY A 10 32.77 -8.57 25.23
N VAL A 11 32.55 -7.95 24.07
CA VAL A 11 31.37 -7.12 23.81
C VAL A 11 30.20 -8.09 23.69
N SER A 12 29.44 -8.25 24.78
CA SER A 12 28.14 -8.91 24.75
C SER A 12 27.16 -7.99 24.02
N SER A 13 27.05 -8.15 22.71
CA SER A 13 25.97 -7.59 21.92
C SER A 13 24.66 -8.23 22.37
N LEU A 14 23.92 -7.54 23.25
CA LEU A 14 22.52 -7.84 23.51
C LEU A 14 21.72 -7.52 22.26
N LEU A 15 21.64 -8.49 21.35
CA LEU A 15 20.57 -8.56 20.37
C LEU A 15 19.29 -8.83 21.17
N ALA A 16 18.50 -7.78 21.42
CA ALA A 16 17.11 -7.93 21.80
C ALA A 16 16.36 -8.48 20.57
N ALA A 17 16.43 -9.80 20.39
CA ALA A 17 15.54 -10.49 19.49
C ALA A 17 14.12 -10.28 20.02
N CYS A 18 13.24 -9.68 19.21
CA CYS A 18 11.81 -9.77 19.45
C CYS A 18 11.44 -11.25 19.36
N GLN A 19 11.31 -11.89 20.52
CA GLN A 19 10.76 -13.23 20.64
C GLN A 19 9.37 -13.21 20.00
N ARG A 20 9.10 -14.13 19.08
CA ARG A 20 7.73 -14.59 18.85
C ARG A 20 7.21 -15.04 20.21
N GLY A 21 6.35 -14.25 20.83
CA GLY A 21 5.86 -14.51 22.17
C GLY A 21 5.09 -15.83 22.21
N ASP A 22 5.34 -16.65 23.23
CA ASP A 22 4.75 -17.97 23.47
C ASP A 22 3.26 -17.91 23.89
N GLY A 23 2.47 -17.02 23.29
CA GLY A 23 1.02 -16.94 23.52
C GLY A 23 0.58 -16.50 24.93
N THR A 24 1.52 -16.21 25.83
CA THR A 24 1.23 -15.63 27.15
C THR A 24 1.24 -14.11 27.04
N GLY A 25 0.06 -13.50 27.08
CA GLY A 25 -0.08 -12.04 27.07
C GLY A 25 0.74 -11.41 28.22
N THR A 26 1.49 -10.36 27.94
CA THR A 26 2.21 -9.60 28.95
C THR A 26 1.20 -9.01 29.94
N THR A 27 1.34 -9.36 31.22
CA THR A 27 0.52 -8.79 32.27
C THR A 27 0.98 -7.38 32.57
N LEU A 28 0.14 -6.39 32.25
CA LEU A 28 0.44 -4.99 32.57
C LEU A 28 0.18 -4.72 34.06
N PRO A 29 1.05 -3.94 34.73
CA PRO A 29 0.79 -3.53 36.10
C PRO A 29 -0.46 -2.65 36.16
N PRO A 30 -1.18 -2.67 37.29
CA PRO A 30 -2.34 -1.81 37.47
C PRO A 30 -1.99 -0.32 37.38
N CYS A 31 -2.86 0.46 36.72
CA CYS A 31 -2.73 1.92 36.69
C CYS A 31 -3.16 2.56 38.01
N THR A 32 -2.16 2.90 38.81
CA THR A 32 -2.30 3.43 40.18
C THR A 32 -1.96 4.92 40.29
N GLY A 33 -1.46 5.48 39.18
CA GLY A 33 -1.09 6.86 38.98
C GLY A 33 -0.49 7.03 37.58
N GLY A 34 -0.22 8.27 37.16
CA GLY A 34 0.39 8.57 35.88
C GLY A 34 0.46 10.08 35.62
N THR A 35 1.14 10.46 34.54
CA THR A 35 1.22 11.86 34.12
C THR A 35 -0.17 12.35 33.70
N ALA A 36 -0.61 13.46 34.28
CA ALA A 36 -1.86 14.10 33.90
C ALA A 36 -1.74 14.66 32.48
N LEU A 37 -2.63 14.22 31.60
CA LEU A 37 -2.70 14.65 30.21
C LEU A 37 -3.66 15.83 30.09
N SER A 38 -3.13 17.03 29.95
CA SER A 38 -3.90 18.25 29.70
C SER A 38 -3.81 18.62 28.22
N LEU A 39 -4.93 18.54 27.50
CA LEU A 39 -5.01 18.88 26.08
C LEU A 39 -6.00 20.03 25.88
N ALA A 40 -5.64 20.99 25.04
CA ALA A 40 -6.60 21.94 24.47
C ALA A 40 -7.46 21.24 23.41
N VAL A 41 -8.61 21.83 23.05
CA VAL A 41 -9.47 21.29 21.99
C VAL A 41 -8.70 21.20 20.67
N GLY A 42 -8.66 20.02 20.06
CA GLY A 42 -7.92 19.74 18.83
C GLY A 42 -6.41 19.51 19.03
N ALA A 43 -5.88 19.67 20.23
CA ALA A 43 -4.50 19.29 20.53
C ALA A 43 -4.37 17.77 20.63
N TYR A 44 -3.22 17.25 20.21
CA TYR A 44 -2.90 15.83 20.30
C TYR A 44 -1.55 15.64 21.01
N GLN A 45 -1.39 14.49 21.66
CA GLN A 45 -0.12 14.05 22.23
C GLN A 45 0.07 12.57 21.93
N ALA A 46 1.22 12.21 21.35
CA ALA A 46 1.62 10.82 21.23
C ALA A 46 2.10 10.31 22.58
N ILE A 47 1.57 9.15 22.99
CA ILE A 47 1.89 8.53 24.28
C ILE A 47 2.66 7.25 24.00
N ASP A 48 3.90 7.18 24.48
CA ASP A 48 4.67 5.95 24.46
C ASP A 48 4.37 5.15 25.75
N PRO A 49 3.64 4.02 25.66
CA PRO A 49 3.28 3.22 26.82
C PRO A 49 4.49 2.60 27.53
N THR A 50 5.64 2.50 26.85
CA THR A 50 6.87 1.95 27.46
C THR A 50 7.50 2.92 28.47
N LEU A 51 7.25 4.23 28.30
CA LEU A 51 7.82 5.27 29.16
C LEU A 51 6.96 5.58 30.40
N ASN A 52 5.69 5.14 30.42
CA ASN A 52 4.74 5.42 31.51
C ASN A 52 4.08 4.16 32.07
N SER A 53 4.67 2.98 31.83
CA SER A 53 4.12 1.69 32.24
C SER A 53 2.69 1.44 31.74
N GLY A 54 2.31 2.03 30.61
CA GLY A 54 0.99 1.90 29.99
C GLY A 54 -0.12 2.73 30.63
N CYS A 55 0.22 3.68 31.52
CA CYS A 55 -0.76 4.42 32.32
C CYS A 55 -0.77 5.92 32.01
N THR A 56 -1.94 6.42 31.63
CA THR A 56 -2.19 7.85 31.37
C THR A 56 -3.40 8.31 32.17
N VAL A 57 -3.30 9.48 32.80
CA VAL A 57 -4.37 10.06 33.61
C VAL A 57 -5.02 11.19 32.85
N PHE A 58 -6.31 11.07 32.57
CA PHE A 58 -7.13 12.18 32.11
C PHE A 58 -7.67 12.91 33.34
N PRO A 59 -7.25 14.16 33.60
CA PRO A 59 -7.66 14.89 34.79
C PRO A 59 -9.16 15.21 34.74
N ALA A 60 -9.78 15.35 35.91
CA ALA A 60 -11.15 15.82 36.00
C ALA A 60 -11.26 17.23 35.40
N SER A 61 -12.27 17.45 34.57
CA SER A 61 -12.57 18.74 33.96
C SER A 61 -13.83 19.35 34.58
N ALA A 62 -13.89 20.69 34.61
CA ALA A 62 -15.06 21.42 35.11
C ALA A 62 -16.27 21.35 34.17
N SER A 63 -16.06 20.92 32.92
CA SER A 63 -17.07 20.76 31.87
C SER A 63 -16.92 19.37 31.23
N PRO A 64 -18.00 18.76 30.69
CA PRO A 64 -17.89 17.52 29.93
C PRO A 64 -16.79 17.60 28.87
N THR A 65 -15.90 16.61 28.84
CA THR A 65 -14.76 16.57 27.92
C THR A 65 -14.66 15.18 27.32
N GLU A 66 -14.47 15.11 26.01
CA GLU A 66 -14.32 13.87 25.25
C GLU A 66 -12.90 13.80 24.67
N TYR A 67 -12.33 12.61 24.68
CA TYR A 67 -11.01 12.34 24.13
C TYR A 67 -11.10 11.24 23.07
N LEU A 68 -10.46 11.44 21.92
CA LEU A 68 -10.27 10.41 20.91
C LEU A 68 -8.93 9.70 21.18
N LEU A 69 -8.99 8.41 21.46
CA LEU A 69 -7.80 7.57 21.64
C LEU A 69 -7.60 6.72 20.37
N VAL A 70 -6.43 6.86 19.75
CA VAL A 70 -6.03 6.08 18.58
C VAL A 70 -4.85 5.21 18.97
N SER A 71 -5.06 3.90 19.02
CA SER A 71 -3.99 2.91 19.18
C SER A 71 -3.25 2.75 17.86
N GLN A 72 -1.94 2.97 17.87
CA GLN A 72 -1.10 2.81 16.68
C GLN A 72 0.07 1.88 17.01
N ALA A 73 0.35 0.92 16.11
CA ALA A 73 1.59 0.16 16.17
C ALA A 73 2.75 1.05 15.70
N ALA A 74 3.80 1.16 16.52
CA ALA A 74 5.04 1.86 16.16
C ALA A 74 6.07 0.94 15.48
N SER A 75 5.69 -0.30 15.14
CA SER A 75 6.59 -1.22 14.48
C SER A 75 6.87 -0.74 13.05
N GLY A 76 8.15 -0.66 12.70
CA GLY A 76 8.56 -0.39 11.33
C GLY A 76 8.36 -1.59 10.39
N ILE A 77 7.60 -2.62 10.80
CA ILE A 77 7.40 -3.88 10.09
C ILE A 77 5.98 -3.85 9.50
N PRO A 78 5.82 -3.87 8.17
CA PRO A 78 4.51 -3.91 7.54
C PRO A 78 3.69 -5.11 8.03
N ASN A 79 2.41 -4.87 8.35
CA ASN A 79 1.46 -5.87 8.83
C ASN A 79 1.86 -6.64 10.09
N ASP A 80 2.79 -6.09 10.86
CA ASP A 80 2.97 -6.54 12.22
C ASP A 80 1.70 -6.24 13.01
N THR A 81 1.14 -7.29 13.60
CA THR A 81 -0.11 -7.23 14.36
C THR A 81 0.22 -7.58 15.79
N GLN A 82 -0.17 -6.69 16.70
CA GLN A 82 -0.04 -6.94 18.13
C GLN A 82 -1.39 -6.73 18.80
N SER A 83 -1.70 -7.60 19.75
CA SER A 83 -2.84 -7.39 20.62
C SER A 83 -2.54 -6.25 21.57
N PHE A 84 -3.50 -5.36 21.73
CA PHE A 84 -3.49 -4.35 22.77
C PHE A 84 -4.83 -4.39 23.50
N LYS A 85 -4.85 -3.84 24.71
CA LYS A 85 -6.08 -3.60 25.46
C LYS A 85 -6.06 -2.16 25.94
N LEU A 86 -7.15 -1.45 25.70
CA LEU A 86 -7.40 -0.14 26.27
C LEU A 86 -8.50 -0.27 27.33
N GLN A 87 -8.28 0.31 28.51
CA GLN A 87 -9.25 0.33 29.58
C GLN A 87 -9.21 1.67 30.30
N GLY A 88 -10.39 2.26 30.51
CA GLY A 88 -10.58 3.41 31.38
C GLY A 88 -11.15 2.97 32.72
N SER A 89 -10.67 3.55 33.81
CA SER A 89 -11.26 3.44 35.14
C SER A 89 -10.95 4.69 35.96
N ALA A 90 -11.71 4.90 37.04
CA ALA A 90 -11.28 5.83 38.07
C ALA A 90 -9.95 5.34 38.68
N LEU A 91 -9.08 6.26 39.09
CA LEU A 91 -7.85 5.93 39.79
C LEU A 91 -8.18 5.28 41.14
N ALA A 92 -7.59 4.11 41.41
CA ALA A 92 -7.77 3.38 42.66
C ALA A 92 -6.40 2.89 43.21
N PRO A 93 -6.27 2.68 44.54
CA PRO A 93 -5.04 2.17 45.15
C PRO A 93 -4.63 0.78 44.61
N SER A 94 -3.33 0.50 44.61
CA SER A 94 -2.69 -0.64 43.93
C SER A 94 -3.22 -2.04 44.29
N ALA A 95 -3.79 -2.23 45.48
CA ALA A 95 -4.28 -3.53 45.92
C ALA A 95 -5.64 -3.96 45.31
N ILE A 96 -6.33 -3.05 44.61
CA ILE A 96 -7.69 -3.27 44.08
C ILE A 96 -7.71 -3.24 42.54
N ALA A 97 -6.61 -2.82 41.92
CA ALA A 97 -6.57 -2.60 40.50
C ALA A 97 -6.32 -3.92 39.75
N PRO A 98 -7.15 -4.29 38.75
CA PRO A 98 -7.07 -5.61 38.13
C PRO A 98 -5.82 -5.73 37.25
N GLN A 99 -5.21 -6.92 37.20
CA GLN A 99 -4.19 -7.25 36.21
C GLN A 99 -4.86 -7.64 34.89
N PHE A 100 -4.23 -7.28 33.77
CA PHE A 100 -4.78 -7.53 32.45
C PHE A 100 -3.77 -8.20 31.55
N ALA A 101 -4.23 -9.24 30.85
CA ALA A 101 -3.55 -9.83 29.71
C ALA A 101 -4.37 -9.53 28.46
N ALA A 102 -3.72 -9.06 27.41
CA ALA A 102 -4.30 -9.09 26.08
C ALA A 102 -4.22 -10.53 25.55
N PRO A 103 -5.30 -11.10 24.96
CA PRO A 103 -5.20 -12.40 24.33
C PRO A 103 -4.17 -12.33 23.20
N PRO A 104 -3.45 -13.41 22.88
CA PRO A 104 -2.51 -13.40 21.76
C PRO A 104 -3.23 -13.01 20.47
N ALA A 105 -2.62 -12.11 19.70
CA ALA A 105 -3.14 -11.76 18.38
C ALA A 105 -2.91 -12.97 17.48
N SER A 106 -3.99 -13.57 16.98
CA SER A 106 -3.88 -14.41 15.79
C SER A 106 -3.62 -13.47 14.62
N PRO A 107 -2.60 -13.71 13.78
CA PRO A 107 -2.48 -12.98 12.53
C PRO A 107 -3.78 -13.13 11.75
N ALA A 108 -4.45 -12.02 11.44
CA ALA A 108 -5.57 -12.07 10.52
C ALA A 108 -5.05 -12.61 9.19
N GLU A 109 -5.75 -13.58 8.60
CA GLU A 109 -5.41 -14.01 7.25
C GLU A 109 -5.66 -12.83 6.31
N LEU A 110 -4.61 -12.40 5.63
CA LEU A 110 -4.65 -11.22 4.78
C LEU A 110 -5.50 -11.53 3.54
N SER A 111 -6.37 -10.60 3.17
CA SER A 111 -7.09 -10.70 1.90
C SER A 111 -6.09 -10.75 0.73
N PRO A 112 -6.46 -11.33 -0.42
CA PRO A 112 -5.59 -11.33 -1.61
C PRO A 112 -5.11 -9.92 -1.99
N ALA A 113 -5.95 -8.91 -1.82
CA ALA A 113 -5.60 -7.52 -2.07
C ALA A 113 -4.53 -7.02 -1.09
N ASP A 114 -4.70 -7.27 0.21
CA ASP A 114 -3.73 -6.88 1.23
C ASP A 114 -2.37 -7.57 1.01
N GLN A 115 -2.38 -8.87 0.68
CA GLN A 115 -1.16 -9.61 0.34
C GLN A 115 -0.40 -8.94 -0.81
N PHE A 116 -1.13 -8.52 -1.84
CA PHE A 116 -0.54 -7.85 -2.99
C PHE A 116 0.01 -6.48 -2.66
N HIS A 117 -0.75 -5.64 -1.95
CA HIS A 117 -0.30 -4.31 -1.54
C HIS A 117 0.95 -4.39 -0.65
N LEU A 118 1.04 -5.38 0.25
CA LEU A 118 2.25 -5.58 1.05
C LEU A 118 3.44 -6.00 0.22
N PHE A 119 3.22 -6.89 -0.75
CA PHE A 119 4.28 -7.26 -1.68
C PHE A 119 4.83 -6.01 -2.38
N LEU A 120 3.95 -5.15 -2.91
CA LEU A 120 4.35 -3.91 -3.57
C LEU A 120 5.16 -3.01 -2.62
N ARG A 121 4.68 -2.78 -1.40
CA ARG A 121 5.36 -1.94 -0.40
C ARG A 121 6.71 -2.51 0.03
N GLN A 122 6.80 -3.83 0.19
CA GLN A 122 8.05 -4.50 0.55
C GLN A 122 9.06 -4.45 -0.60
N ALA A 123 8.61 -4.64 -1.84
CA ALA A 123 9.44 -4.53 -3.04
C ALA A 123 9.98 -3.11 -3.21
N GLU A 124 9.13 -2.08 -3.04
CA GLU A 124 9.54 -0.67 -3.06
C GLU A 124 10.58 -0.35 -1.97
N ARG A 125 10.32 -0.77 -0.72
CA ARG A 125 11.21 -0.50 0.41
C ARG A 125 12.58 -1.16 0.26
N SER A 126 12.61 -2.40 -0.22
CA SER A 126 13.85 -3.15 -0.43
C SER A 126 14.52 -2.85 -1.78
N ARG A 127 13.80 -2.17 -2.69
CA ARG A 127 14.14 -2.02 -4.11
C ARG A 127 14.46 -3.35 -4.78
N ALA A 128 13.85 -4.42 -4.28
CA ALA A 128 14.03 -5.78 -4.78
C ALA A 128 12.83 -6.15 -5.65
N TYR A 129 12.91 -5.79 -6.93
CA TYR A 129 11.90 -6.15 -7.91
C TYR A 129 12.26 -7.48 -8.59
N PRO A 130 11.29 -8.35 -8.91
CA PRO A 130 11.56 -9.61 -9.61
C PRO A 130 12.06 -9.40 -11.04
N VAL A 131 13.37 -9.28 -11.21
CA VAL A 131 13.98 -9.01 -12.52
C VAL A 131 13.96 -10.28 -13.39
N PRO A 132 13.49 -10.21 -14.65
CA PRO A 132 13.71 -11.27 -15.63
C PRO A 132 15.21 -11.58 -15.78
N PRO A 133 15.61 -12.83 -16.08
CA PRO A 133 17.01 -13.17 -16.30
C PRO A 133 17.65 -12.25 -17.34
N ARG A 134 18.86 -11.77 -17.00
CA ARG A 134 19.66 -10.80 -17.76
C ARG A 134 19.79 -11.23 -19.22
N GLN A 135 19.09 -10.57 -20.13
CA GLN A 135 19.45 -10.61 -21.55
C GLN A 135 20.75 -9.79 -21.74
N PRO A 136 21.67 -10.22 -22.63
CA PRO A 136 22.94 -9.54 -22.82
C PRO A 136 22.72 -8.06 -23.14
N ARG A 137 23.46 -7.19 -22.43
CA ARG A 137 23.39 -5.73 -22.54
C ARG A 137 23.64 -5.28 -23.98
N ALA A 138 22.58 -4.98 -24.71
CA ALA A 138 22.62 -3.83 -25.59
C ALA A 138 22.69 -2.58 -24.70
N ALA A 139 23.42 -1.56 -25.11
CA ALA A 139 23.30 -0.24 -24.51
C ALA A 139 21.87 0.26 -24.79
N ILE A 140 20.93 -0.07 -23.92
CA ILE A 140 19.58 0.49 -23.97
C ILE A 140 19.75 1.91 -23.45
N GLN A 141 19.96 2.85 -24.37
CA GLN A 141 19.53 4.21 -24.10
C GLN A 141 18.06 4.11 -23.71
N ALA A 142 17.68 4.58 -22.53
CA ALA A 142 16.28 4.74 -22.19
C ALA A 142 15.66 5.56 -23.33
N SER A 143 14.85 4.90 -24.16
CA SER A 143 14.17 5.59 -25.24
C SER A 143 13.11 6.44 -24.56
N LEU A 144 13.38 7.74 -24.45
CA LEU A 144 12.33 8.71 -24.19
C LEU A 144 11.27 8.48 -25.27
N GLN A 145 10.05 8.17 -24.85
CA GLN A 145 8.97 7.90 -25.80
C GLN A 145 8.44 9.21 -26.40
N GLY A 146 8.76 10.34 -25.76
CA GLY A 146 8.26 11.65 -26.15
C GLY A 146 6.78 11.80 -25.82
N PRO A 147 6.22 13.01 -25.99
CA PRO A 147 4.86 13.30 -25.59
C PRO A 147 3.85 12.43 -26.34
N ILE A 148 2.85 11.90 -25.63
CA ILE A 148 1.70 11.24 -26.26
C ILE A 148 0.83 12.31 -26.92
N LEU A 149 0.53 12.13 -28.21
CA LEU A 149 -0.21 13.11 -29.00
C LEU A 149 -1.65 12.65 -29.24
N PRO A 150 -2.59 13.58 -29.48
CA PRO A 150 -3.97 13.22 -29.86
C PRO A 150 -4.05 12.28 -31.08
N SER A 151 -3.10 12.39 -32.01
CA SER A 151 -2.98 11.49 -33.18
C SER A 151 -2.64 10.04 -32.84
N ASP A 152 -2.27 9.76 -31.59
CA ASP A 152 -1.99 8.40 -31.11
C ASP A 152 -3.24 7.67 -30.63
N SER A 153 -4.38 8.35 -30.55
CA SER A 153 -5.66 7.72 -30.21
C SER A 153 -5.94 6.54 -31.14
N GLY A 154 -6.31 5.39 -30.56
CA GLY A 154 -6.53 4.14 -31.28
C GLY A 154 -5.25 3.35 -31.60
N LYS A 155 -4.06 3.89 -31.35
CA LYS A 155 -2.81 3.13 -31.49
C LYS A 155 -2.61 2.18 -30.33
N ASN A 156 -1.94 1.07 -30.62
CA ASN A 156 -1.61 0.06 -29.63
C ASN A 156 -0.23 0.31 -29.03
N ARG A 157 -0.11 0.04 -27.72
CA ARG A 157 1.15 -0.05 -26.98
C ARG A 157 1.17 -1.36 -26.21
N THR A 158 2.37 -1.90 -26.01
CA THR A 158 2.58 -3.09 -25.19
C THR A 158 3.05 -2.70 -23.79
N PHE A 159 2.55 -3.41 -22.78
CA PHE A 159 2.86 -3.17 -21.37
C PHE A 159 3.19 -4.48 -20.68
N LYS A 160 4.13 -4.45 -19.72
CA LYS A 160 4.39 -5.51 -18.76
C LYS A 160 3.50 -5.32 -17.55
N VAL A 161 2.83 -6.37 -17.10
CA VAL A 161 1.84 -6.34 -16.02
C VAL A 161 2.09 -7.53 -15.11
N CYS A 162 1.78 -7.39 -13.82
CA CYS A 162 1.82 -8.50 -12.88
C CYS A 162 0.80 -9.57 -13.28
N GLY A 163 1.23 -10.83 -13.33
CA GLY A 163 0.32 -11.95 -13.59
C GLY A 163 -0.14 -12.69 -12.33
N ASN A 164 0.35 -12.29 -11.15
CA ASN A 164 -0.04 -12.83 -9.85
C ASN A 164 0.26 -11.80 -8.73
N LEU A 165 -0.05 -12.16 -7.48
CA LEU A 165 0.10 -11.31 -6.31
C LEU A 165 1.56 -11.08 -5.85
N THR A 166 2.56 -11.59 -6.58
CA THR A 166 3.99 -11.40 -6.24
C THR A 166 4.81 -10.85 -7.39
N CYS A 167 4.19 -10.56 -8.54
CA CYS A 167 4.83 -10.03 -9.75
C CYS A 167 6.17 -10.70 -10.10
N GLY A 168 6.34 -12.00 -9.79
CA GLY A 168 7.56 -12.76 -10.04
C GLY A 168 7.97 -12.69 -11.52
N SER A 169 9.26 -12.84 -11.81
CA SER A 169 9.79 -12.71 -13.19
C SER A 169 9.15 -13.67 -14.20
N ASP A 170 8.70 -14.84 -13.71
CA ASP A 170 7.97 -15.87 -14.46
C ASP A 170 6.46 -15.59 -14.59
N SER A 171 5.93 -14.69 -13.76
CA SER A 171 4.54 -14.28 -13.74
C SER A 171 4.27 -13.00 -14.51
N LEU A 172 5.28 -12.18 -14.80
CA LEU A 172 5.14 -10.96 -15.60
C LEU A 172 4.56 -11.30 -16.98
N ARG A 173 3.48 -10.60 -17.35
CA ARG A 173 2.79 -10.79 -18.62
C ARG A 173 2.93 -9.55 -19.48
N THR A 174 3.12 -9.74 -20.77
CA THR A 174 3.00 -8.67 -21.75
C THR A 174 1.56 -8.61 -22.25
N VAL A 175 0.93 -7.44 -22.13
CA VAL A 175 -0.40 -7.15 -22.69
C VAL A 175 -0.29 -6.13 -23.81
N ARG A 176 -1.22 -6.18 -24.75
CA ARG A 176 -1.37 -5.17 -25.80
C ARG A 176 -2.63 -4.37 -25.50
N ALA A 177 -2.48 -3.05 -25.38
CA ALA A 177 -3.57 -2.15 -25.04
C ALA A 177 -3.65 -1.00 -26.05
N THR A 178 -4.86 -0.49 -26.25
CA THR A 178 -5.17 0.59 -27.19
C THR A 178 -5.36 1.90 -26.43
N LEU A 179 -4.79 3.00 -26.92
CA LEU A 179 -5.07 4.34 -26.36
C LEU A 179 -6.52 4.71 -26.66
N MET A 180 -7.37 4.72 -25.63
CA MET A 180 -8.80 4.99 -25.78
C MET A 180 -9.14 6.46 -25.61
N LYS A 181 -8.40 7.17 -24.75
CA LYS A 181 -8.60 8.58 -24.48
C LYS A 181 -7.31 9.23 -23.99
N LEU A 182 -7.05 10.45 -24.45
CA LEU A 182 -5.98 11.32 -23.97
C LEU A 182 -6.60 12.56 -23.31
N GLY A 183 -6.09 12.91 -22.13
CA GLY A 183 -6.39 14.14 -21.39
C GLY A 183 -5.18 15.06 -21.30
N GLN A 184 -5.27 16.06 -20.41
CA GLN A 184 -4.17 16.99 -20.17
C GLN A 184 -3.05 16.36 -19.32
N HIS A 185 -3.42 15.50 -18.37
CA HIS A 185 -2.49 14.85 -17.44
C HIS A 185 -2.62 13.32 -17.42
N ILE A 186 -3.46 12.75 -18.29
CA ILE A 186 -3.80 11.32 -18.27
C ILE A 186 -3.88 10.71 -19.67
N ALA A 187 -3.39 9.47 -19.83
CA ALA A 187 -3.67 8.64 -21.00
C ALA A 187 -4.35 7.33 -20.58
N LEU A 188 -5.60 7.13 -21.02
CA LEU A 188 -6.38 5.93 -20.73
C LEU A 188 -6.13 4.87 -21.81
N TYR A 189 -5.38 3.84 -21.45
CA TYR A 189 -5.18 2.64 -22.25
C TYR A 189 -6.11 1.53 -21.78
N GLN A 190 -6.69 0.81 -22.74
CA GLN A 190 -7.49 -0.37 -22.45
C GLN A 190 -6.93 -1.60 -23.14
N ASP A 191 -6.75 -2.67 -22.39
CA ASP A 191 -6.33 -3.96 -22.90
C ASP A 191 -7.25 -4.42 -24.02
N SER A 192 -6.66 -4.78 -25.17
CA SER A 192 -7.40 -5.21 -26.34
C SER A 192 -8.15 -6.54 -26.14
N ALA A 193 -7.82 -7.29 -25.09
CA ALA A 193 -8.50 -8.51 -24.67
C ALA A 193 -9.49 -8.28 -23.50
N ALA A 194 -9.84 -7.03 -23.19
CA ALA A 194 -10.85 -6.72 -22.18
C ALA A 194 -12.24 -7.26 -22.58
N PRO A 195 -12.99 -7.89 -21.65
CA PRO A 195 -14.34 -8.37 -21.93
C PRO A 195 -15.31 -7.26 -22.32
N GLN A 196 -16.40 -7.67 -22.96
CA GLN A 196 -17.54 -6.81 -23.29
C GLN A 196 -18.76 -7.17 -22.42
N PRO A 197 -19.64 -6.20 -22.11
CA PRO A 197 -19.56 -4.79 -22.47
C PRO A 197 -18.50 -4.06 -21.65
N SER A 198 -17.83 -3.10 -22.27
CA SER A 198 -16.82 -2.27 -21.61
C SER A 198 -17.23 -0.81 -21.40
N LEU A 199 -16.32 0.01 -20.89
CA LEU A 199 -16.55 1.45 -20.73
C LEU A 199 -16.85 2.09 -22.08
N SER A 200 -17.92 2.88 -22.14
CA SER A 200 -18.22 3.68 -23.32
C SER A 200 -17.25 4.86 -23.46
N GLN A 201 -17.21 5.49 -24.63
CA GLN A 201 -16.45 6.73 -24.83
C GLN A 201 -16.86 7.83 -23.83
N THR A 202 -18.16 7.94 -23.53
CA THR A 202 -18.68 8.87 -22.51
C THR A 202 -18.18 8.56 -21.11
N ASP A 203 -18.03 7.28 -20.76
CA ASP A 203 -17.48 6.88 -19.47
C ASP A 203 -16.01 7.24 -19.36
N LEU A 204 -15.24 6.98 -20.41
CA LEU A 204 -13.82 7.35 -20.50
C LEU A 204 -13.63 8.87 -20.47
N ASP A 205 -14.50 9.64 -21.12
CA ASP A 205 -14.52 11.11 -21.04
C ASP A 205 -14.78 11.60 -19.62
N THR A 206 -15.67 10.91 -18.89
CA THR A 206 -15.95 11.21 -17.49
C THR A 206 -14.71 10.96 -16.62
N LEU A 207 -14.06 9.80 -16.79
CA LEU A 207 -12.86 9.44 -16.03
C LEU A 207 -11.71 10.43 -16.29
N ARG A 208 -11.47 10.74 -17.57
CA ARG A 208 -10.49 11.75 -18.00
C ARG A 208 -10.77 13.10 -17.32
N ALA A 209 -12.01 13.58 -17.37
CA ALA A 209 -12.38 14.85 -16.77
C ALA A 209 -12.17 14.86 -15.25
N VAL A 210 -12.54 13.79 -14.55
CA VAL A 210 -12.32 13.69 -13.08
C VAL A 210 -10.83 13.74 -12.75
N PHE A 211 -9.98 13.07 -13.52
CA PHE A 211 -8.54 13.12 -13.28
C PHE A 211 -7.97 14.52 -13.56
N ASP A 212 -8.21 15.05 -14.77
CA ASP A 212 -7.64 16.33 -15.22
C ASP A 212 -8.09 17.52 -14.35
N THR A 213 -9.33 17.50 -13.83
CA THR A 213 -9.93 18.66 -13.14
C THR A 213 -9.99 18.56 -11.62
N ARG A 214 -9.68 17.38 -11.06
CA ARG A 214 -9.79 17.16 -9.62
C ARG A 214 -8.65 16.35 -9.06
N LEU A 215 -8.43 15.13 -9.55
CA LEU A 215 -7.47 14.23 -8.92
C LEU A 215 -6.03 14.74 -9.08
N TYR A 216 -5.65 15.19 -10.27
CA TYR A 216 -4.29 15.67 -10.52
C TYR A 216 -3.92 16.88 -9.64
N GLU A 217 -4.81 17.86 -9.51
CA GLU A 217 -4.56 19.03 -8.66
C GLU A 217 -4.46 18.63 -7.18
N ILE A 218 -5.38 17.79 -6.69
CA ILE A 218 -5.36 17.33 -5.29
C ILE A 218 -4.06 16.57 -5.00
N ASP A 219 -3.70 15.62 -5.86
CA ASP A 219 -2.54 14.76 -5.68
C ASP A 219 -1.24 15.55 -5.74
N THR A 220 -1.06 16.37 -6.77
CA THR A 220 0.18 17.15 -6.95
C THR A 220 0.35 18.26 -5.91
N THR A 221 -0.74 18.78 -5.36
CA THR A 221 -0.69 19.73 -4.24
C THR A 221 -0.29 19.03 -2.93
N ALA A 222 -0.75 17.81 -2.71
CA ALA A 222 -0.49 17.06 -1.48
C ALA A 222 0.88 16.35 -1.48
N PHE A 223 1.30 15.78 -2.60
CA PHE A 223 2.43 14.86 -2.70
C PHE A 223 3.54 15.32 -3.65
N GLY A 224 3.30 16.39 -4.44
CA GLY A 224 4.21 16.87 -5.47
C GLY A 224 3.93 16.26 -6.85
N ARG A 225 4.61 16.77 -7.88
CA ARG A 225 4.44 16.33 -9.26
C ARG A 225 5.07 14.96 -9.52
N GLU A 226 4.53 14.27 -10.51
CA GLU A 226 5.07 13.08 -11.14
C GLU A 226 6.49 13.28 -11.68
N SER A 227 7.25 12.19 -11.79
CA SER A 227 8.64 12.22 -12.26
C SER A 227 8.78 12.38 -13.78
N ASP A 228 7.76 11.97 -14.55
CA ASP A 228 7.73 11.92 -16.02
C ASP A 228 9.01 11.30 -16.64
N ILE A 229 9.36 10.08 -16.20
CA ILE A 229 10.66 9.47 -16.54
C ILE A 229 10.80 9.07 -18.02
N ASP A 230 9.70 8.92 -18.76
CA ASP A 230 9.68 8.68 -20.20
C ASP A 230 9.39 9.92 -21.05
N ALA A 231 9.24 11.09 -20.40
CA ALA A 231 8.96 12.39 -21.02
C ALA A 231 7.72 12.34 -21.93
N ASN A 232 6.69 11.62 -21.49
CA ASN A 232 5.44 11.45 -22.23
C ASN A 232 4.38 12.50 -21.84
N GLY A 233 4.61 13.22 -20.72
CA GLY A 233 3.81 14.35 -20.24
C GLY A 233 2.48 13.99 -19.57
N VAL A 234 2.20 12.71 -19.34
CA VAL A 234 0.94 12.23 -18.75
C VAL A 234 1.16 11.01 -17.84
N VAL A 235 0.26 10.82 -16.88
CA VAL A 235 0.17 9.54 -16.16
C VAL A 235 -0.64 8.56 -17.00
N ILE A 236 -0.12 7.35 -17.23
CA ILE A 236 -0.84 6.31 -17.97
C ILE A 236 -1.75 5.56 -17.01
N VAL A 237 -3.01 5.39 -17.37
CA VAL A 237 -3.90 4.40 -16.74
C VAL A 237 -4.06 3.22 -17.70
N LEU A 238 -3.54 2.06 -17.32
CA LEU A 238 -3.73 0.81 -18.03
C LEU A 238 -4.84 -0.01 -17.39
N MET A 239 -6.01 -0.01 -18.04
CA MET A 239 -7.13 -0.86 -17.67
C MET A 239 -6.95 -2.22 -18.32
N THR A 240 -6.66 -3.27 -17.54
CA THR A 240 -6.34 -4.60 -18.08
C THR A 240 -7.03 -5.75 -17.36
N ASN A 241 -7.41 -6.75 -18.15
CA ASN A 241 -7.95 -8.01 -17.64
C ASN A 241 -6.96 -8.75 -16.71
N LYS A 242 -5.67 -8.43 -16.78
CA LYS A 242 -4.66 -9.02 -15.88
C LYS A 242 -4.87 -8.61 -14.43
N VAL A 243 -5.34 -7.39 -14.17
CA VAL A 243 -5.66 -6.94 -12.81
C VAL A 243 -6.84 -7.73 -12.26
N ASN A 244 -7.90 -7.94 -13.06
CA ASN A 244 -9.02 -8.80 -12.66
C ASN A 244 -8.57 -10.24 -12.34
N GLN A 245 -7.58 -10.76 -13.09
CA GLN A 245 -7.06 -12.12 -12.95
C GLN A 245 -6.05 -12.30 -11.80
N LEU A 246 -5.65 -11.22 -11.10
CA LEU A 246 -4.74 -11.33 -9.95
C LEU A 246 -5.35 -12.18 -8.83
N VAL A 247 -6.68 -12.22 -8.75
CA VAL A 247 -7.43 -13.00 -7.77
C VAL A 247 -8.39 -13.93 -8.48
N THR A 248 -8.46 -15.20 -8.04
CA THR A 248 -9.41 -16.18 -8.60
C THR A 248 -10.85 -15.88 -8.16
N SER A 249 -11.85 -16.39 -8.92
CA SER A 249 -13.27 -16.21 -8.55
C SER A 249 -13.60 -16.73 -7.14
N ALA A 250 -12.94 -17.81 -6.70
CA ALA A 250 -13.11 -18.36 -5.36
C ALA A 250 -12.58 -17.42 -4.26
N GLN A 251 -11.43 -16.78 -4.51
CA GLN A 251 -10.78 -15.86 -3.57
C GLN A 251 -11.42 -14.47 -3.52
N CYS A 252 -12.15 -14.06 -4.56
CA CYS A 252 -12.84 -12.77 -4.57
C CYS A 252 -14.08 -12.75 -3.65
N MET A 253 -14.61 -13.91 -3.25
CA MET A 253 -15.77 -14.00 -2.36
C MET A 253 -15.38 -13.71 -0.90
N PRO A 254 -16.28 -13.10 -0.09
CA PRO A 254 -16.03 -12.86 1.33
C PRO A 254 -15.61 -14.14 2.08
N PRO A 255 -14.62 -14.07 2.99
CA PRO A 255 -13.98 -12.87 3.54
C PRO A 255 -12.82 -12.29 2.68
N GLY A 256 -12.60 -12.81 1.47
CA GLY A 256 -11.55 -12.34 0.58
C GLY A 256 -11.87 -10.99 -0.08
N GLY A 257 -11.43 -10.81 -1.32
CA GLY A 257 -11.58 -9.56 -2.05
C GLY A 257 -10.78 -9.58 -3.34
N PHE A 258 -10.68 -8.44 -4.01
CA PHE A 258 -9.98 -8.32 -5.29
C PHE A 258 -9.05 -7.11 -5.29
N VAL A 259 -8.04 -7.15 -6.16
CA VAL A 259 -7.18 -5.98 -6.43
C VAL A 259 -7.90 -5.09 -7.43
N ALA A 260 -8.25 -3.87 -7.03
CA ALA A 260 -8.93 -2.93 -7.90
C ALA A 260 -7.97 -2.16 -8.82
N GLY A 261 -6.76 -1.89 -8.32
CA GLY A 261 -5.68 -1.25 -9.06
C GLY A 261 -4.39 -1.17 -8.24
N TYR A 262 -3.31 -0.77 -8.88
CA TYR A 262 -2.01 -0.62 -8.25
C TYR A 262 -1.05 0.27 -9.05
N PHE A 263 -0.04 0.79 -8.35
CA PHE A 263 1.21 1.29 -8.95
C PHE A 263 2.31 0.27 -8.71
N PHE A 264 3.28 0.18 -9.63
CA PHE A 264 4.41 -0.70 -9.47
C PHE A 264 5.73 0.07 -9.54
N GLY A 265 6.39 0.24 -8.39
CA GLY A 265 7.62 1.03 -8.30
C GLY A 265 8.73 0.59 -9.26
N ALA A 266 8.72 -0.66 -9.73
CA ALA A 266 9.69 -1.15 -10.71
C ALA A 266 9.62 -0.41 -12.06
N ASP A 267 8.45 0.15 -12.41
CA ASP A 267 8.26 0.92 -13.64
C ASP A 267 8.97 2.27 -13.61
N ILE A 268 9.23 2.83 -12.42
CA ILE A 268 9.82 4.16 -12.24
C ILE A 268 11.18 4.15 -11.54
N ASP A 269 11.61 3.00 -10.99
CA ASP A 269 12.90 2.90 -10.32
C ASP A 269 14.05 3.13 -11.31
N PRO A 270 14.96 4.10 -11.09
CA PRO A 270 16.01 4.43 -12.06
C PRO A 270 16.95 3.28 -12.48
N PHE A 271 17.08 2.23 -11.66
CA PHE A 271 17.91 1.07 -11.98
C PHE A 271 17.14 -0.04 -12.70
N TYR A 272 15.82 -0.08 -12.57
CA TYR A 272 14.99 -1.18 -13.04
C TYR A 272 13.99 -0.79 -14.13
N ALA A 273 13.55 0.48 -14.19
CA ALA A 273 12.52 1.00 -15.08
C ALA A 273 12.67 0.54 -16.54
N SER A 274 13.88 0.58 -17.09
CA SER A 274 14.19 0.13 -18.46
C SER A 274 13.96 -1.36 -18.72
N GLN A 275 13.88 -2.18 -17.67
CA GLN A 275 13.57 -3.60 -17.71
C GLN A 275 12.06 -3.86 -17.54
N TYR A 276 11.27 -2.83 -17.19
CA TYR A 276 9.82 -2.85 -17.05
C TYR A 276 9.17 -1.96 -18.11
N ASN A 277 8.23 -1.08 -17.74
CA ASN A 277 7.55 -0.19 -18.69
C ASN A 277 8.17 1.19 -18.83
N ASN A 278 9.08 1.55 -17.91
CA ASN A 278 9.76 2.85 -17.88
C ASN A 278 8.77 4.01 -17.97
N GLY A 279 7.87 4.16 -17.01
CA GLY A 279 6.90 5.26 -17.00
C GLY A 279 5.95 5.22 -15.82
N GLU A 280 5.24 6.33 -15.60
CA GLU A 280 4.24 6.49 -14.55
C GLU A 280 2.93 5.81 -14.96
N ILE A 281 2.73 4.58 -14.49
CA ILE A 281 1.57 3.75 -14.85
C ILE A 281 0.75 3.37 -13.61
N PHE A 282 -0.53 3.71 -13.64
CA PHE A 282 -1.54 3.13 -12.78
C PHE A 282 -2.23 1.97 -13.51
N TYR A 283 -2.25 0.79 -12.88
CA TYR A 283 -2.94 -0.39 -13.41
C TYR A 283 -4.30 -0.51 -12.74
N SER A 284 -5.36 -0.76 -13.51
CA SER A 284 -6.70 -0.95 -12.96
C SER A 284 -7.43 -2.13 -13.59
N ILE A 285 -8.46 -2.62 -12.90
CA ILE A 285 -9.42 -3.57 -13.47
C ILE A 285 -10.12 -3.01 -14.71
N VAL A 286 -10.64 -3.93 -15.53
CA VAL A 286 -11.64 -3.65 -16.59
C VAL A 286 -13.03 -4.13 -16.15
N PRO A 287 -14.10 -3.61 -16.77
CA PRO A 287 -15.42 -4.23 -16.63
C PRO A 287 -15.40 -5.68 -17.10
N ASP A 288 -16.03 -6.54 -16.31
CA ASP A 288 -16.31 -7.94 -16.62
C ASP A 288 -17.66 -8.31 -15.98
N PRO A 289 -18.79 -7.82 -16.53
CA PRO A 289 -20.09 -7.99 -15.89
C PRO A 289 -20.53 -9.46 -15.78
N ASN A 290 -19.93 -10.33 -16.60
CA ASN A 290 -20.22 -11.76 -16.64
C ASN A 290 -19.28 -12.58 -15.73
N GLY A 291 -18.29 -11.95 -15.07
CA GLY A 291 -17.37 -12.63 -14.15
C GLY A 291 -16.57 -13.75 -14.81
N THR A 292 -16.12 -13.52 -16.05
CA THR A 292 -15.34 -14.51 -16.83
C THR A 292 -13.87 -14.58 -16.43
N LEU A 293 -13.35 -13.52 -15.83
CA LEU A 293 -11.95 -13.38 -15.41
C LEU A 293 -11.75 -13.72 -13.94
N SER A 294 -12.71 -13.35 -13.09
CA SER A 294 -12.72 -13.56 -11.64
C SER A 294 -14.15 -13.41 -11.09
N CYS A 295 -14.39 -12.50 -10.15
CA CYS A 295 -15.72 -12.01 -9.79
C CYS A 295 -16.22 -10.97 -10.80
N ALA A 296 -17.54 -10.81 -10.87
CA ALA A 296 -18.16 -9.89 -11.80
C ALA A 296 -17.94 -8.42 -11.39
N HIS A 297 -17.50 -7.61 -12.34
CA HIS A 297 -17.34 -6.16 -12.18
C HIS A 297 -18.18 -5.43 -13.23
N SER A 298 -19.24 -4.75 -12.78
CA SER A 298 -20.10 -3.98 -13.69
C SER A 298 -19.38 -2.74 -14.23
N VAL A 299 -19.77 -2.28 -15.42
CA VAL A 299 -19.26 -1.04 -16.03
C VAL A 299 -19.40 0.15 -15.08
N ALA A 300 -20.59 0.30 -14.47
CA ALA A 300 -20.85 1.35 -13.49
C ALA A 300 -20.00 1.21 -12.21
N GLY A 301 -19.75 -0.03 -11.76
CA GLY A 301 -18.87 -0.30 -10.62
C GLY A 301 -17.43 0.14 -10.90
N VAL A 302 -16.88 -0.25 -12.04
CA VAL A 302 -15.52 0.15 -12.46
C VAL A 302 -15.41 1.67 -12.62
N LYS A 303 -16.38 2.32 -13.27
CA LYS A 303 -16.41 3.79 -13.42
C LYS A 303 -16.36 4.53 -12.09
N ARG A 304 -17.03 4.00 -11.05
CA ARG A 304 -17.04 4.57 -9.71
C ARG A 304 -15.75 4.26 -8.93
N LEU A 305 -15.18 3.08 -9.13
CA LEU A 305 -14.08 2.57 -8.33
C LEU A 305 -12.72 3.11 -8.79
N VAL A 306 -12.44 3.12 -10.10
CA VAL A 306 -11.12 3.49 -10.65
C VAL A 306 -10.64 4.89 -10.22
N PRO A 307 -11.47 5.93 -10.12
CA PRO A 307 -11.02 7.25 -9.66
C PRO A 307 -10.61 7.33 -8.19
N VAL A 308 -10.95 6.35 -7.35
CA VAL A 308 -10.75 6.39 -5.89
C VAL A 308 -9.84 5.28 -5.37
N THR A 309 -9.26 4.49 -6.28
CA THR A 309 -8.28 3.43 -6.01
C THR A 309 -6.88 3.94 -6.24
#